data_AF-A0A8H7ZQ63-F1
#
_entry.id   AF-A0A8H7ZQ63-F1
#
_cell.length_a   1.000
_cell.length_b   1.000
_cell.length_c   1.000
_cell.angle_alpha   90.00
_cell.angle_beta   90.00
_cell.angle_gamma   90.00
#
_symmetry.space_group_name_H-M   'P 1'
#
loop_
_entity.id
_entity.type
_entity.pdbx_description
1 polymer ?
#
loop_
_entity_poly.entity_id
_entity_poly.type
_entity_poly.pdbx_seq_one_letter_code
_entity_poly.pdbx_strand_id
1 'polypeptide(L)'
;MFSCLCRDARQSATGKLPDLVVSADTAVVVDGQILEKPRSKADAAAMLRLLAGRSHEVCTAVALITPENVTSVDVPVETTEVEFGEMSDDMIN
;
A
#
# COMPACT_ATOMS: atom_id res chain seq x y z
N MET A 1 7.52 -3.88 -6.59
CA MET A 1 6.44 -3.17 -5.89
C MET A 1 6.98 -2.01 -5.06
N PHE A 2 7.94 -2.24 -4.15
CA PHE A 2 8.39 -1.20 -3.19
C PHE A 2 9.61 -0.36 -3.62
N SER A 3 10.03 -0.42 -4.88
CA SER A 3 11.14 0.42 -5.37
C SER A 3 10.77 1.91 -5.43
N CYS A 4 9.47 2.25 -5.53
CA CYS A 4 9.00 3.62 -5.41
C CYS A 4 9.17 4.14 -3.97
N LEU A 5 8.80 3.33 -2.97
CA LEU A 5 8.94 3.67 -1.56
C LEU A 5 10.37 4.09 -1.19
N CYS A 6 11.36 3.27 -1.57
CA CYS A 6 12.76 3.59 -1.33
C CYS A 6 13.24 4.82 -2.11
N ARG A 7 12.69 5.07 -3.31
CA ARG A 7 13.04 6.23 -4.12
C ARG A 7 12.49 7.51 -3.52
N ASP A 8 11.24 7.52 -3.10
CA ASP A 8 10.56 8.69 -2.54
C ASP A 8 11.22 9.10 -1.22
N ALA A 9 11.54 8.12 -0.37
CA ALA A 9 12.27 8.35 0.87
C ALA A 9 13.69 8.90 0.64
N ARG A 10 14.41 8.47 -0.41
CA ARG A 10 15.72 9.02 -0.78
C ARG A 10 15.63 10.43 -1.39
N GLN A 11 14.62 10.70 -2.21
CA GLN A 11 14.44 12.02 -2.85
C GLN A 11 14.04 13.12 -1.86
N SER A 12 13.32 12.76 -0.79
CA SER A 12 13.04 13.66 0.35
C SER A 12 14.32 14.16 1.05
N ALA A 13 15.47 13.58 0.76
CA ALA A 13 16.70 13.74 1.51
C ALA A 13 17.73 14.67 0.81
N THR A 14 17.28 15.64 0.00
CA THR A 14 18.18 16.63 -0.62
C THR A 14 18.57 17.72 0.38
N GLY A 15 19.84 17.78 0.79
CA GLY A 15 20.37 18.77 1.75
C GLY A 15 21.11 18.10 2.92
N LYS A 16 21.05 18.69 4.12
CA LYS A 16 21.44 17.97 5.34
C LYS A 16 20.45 16.83 5.53
N LEU A 17 20.91 15.59 5.37
CA LEU A 17 20.08 14.40 5.55
C LEU A 17 19.48 14.42 6.95
N PRO A 18 18.15 14.21 7.12
CA PRO A 18 17.59 13.93 8.43
C PRO A 18 18.22 12.64 8.97
N ASP A 19 18.31 12.53 10.29
CA ASP A 19 18.93 11.36 10.94
C ASP A 19 18.14 10.07 10.68
N LEU A 20 16.84 10.19 10.41
CA LEU A 20 15.95 9.10 10.04
C LEU A 20 14.82 9.60 9.13
N VAL A 21 14.58 8.90 8.02
CA VAL A 21 13.39 9.01 7.18
C VAL A 21 12.57 7.75 7.35
N VAL A 22 11.27 7.91 7.59
CA VAL A 22 10.30 6.81 7.63
C VAL A 22 9.35 7.00 6.45
N SER A 23 9.15 5.96 5.66
CA SER A 23 8.17 5.94 4.59
C SER A 23 7.39 4.63 4.62
N ALA A 24 6.11 4.65 4.23
CA ALA A 24 5.30 3.45 4.12
C ALA A 24 4.42 3.48 2.86
N ASP A 25 4.11 2.31 2.33
CA ASP A 25 3.15 2.13 1.23
C ASP A 25 2.26 0.92 1.53
N THR A 26 0.99 1.00 1.15
CA THR A 26 -0.02 -0.02 1.44
C THR A 26 -0.73 -0.42 0.16
N ALA A 27 -0.84 -1.71 -0.08
CA ALA A 27 -1.54 -2.26 -1.24
C ALA A 27 -2.56 -3.33 -0.81
N VAL A 28 -3.65 -3.43 -1.57
CA VAL A 28 -4.66 -4.47 -1.40
C VAL A 28 -4.44 -5.53 -2.47
N VAL A 29 -4.40 -6.79 -2.06
CA VAL A 29 -4.21 -7.95 -2.93
C VAL A 29 -5.44 -8.85 -2.83
N VAL A 30 -6.12 -9.06 -3.94
CA VAL A 30 -7.25 -10.01 -4.05
C VAL A 30 -6.96 -10.97 -5.20
N ASP A 31 -7.09 -12.28 -4.95
CA ASP A 31 -6.75 -13.35 -5.90
C ASP A 31 -5.33 -13.22 -6.49
N GLY A 32 -4.37 -12.78 -5.68
CA GLY A 32 -2.98 -12.57 -6.10
C GLY A 32 -2.76 -11.33 -6.98
N GLN A 33 -3.75 -10.43 -7.11
CA GLN A 33 -3.65 -9.23 -7.93
C GLN A 33 -3.67 -7.91 -7.16
N ILE A 34 -2.82 -7.00 -7.66
CA ILE A 34 -2.82 -5.53 -7.52
C ILE A 34 -4.18 -4.84 -7.55
N LEU A 35 -4.88 -4.58 -6.45
CA LEU A 35 -6.01 -3.64 -6.52
C LEU A 35 -5.51 -2.20 -6.50
N GLU A 36 -5.32 -1.65 -7.69
CA GLU A 36 -4.93 -0.24 -7.90
C GLU A 36 -6.02 0.74 -7.45
N LYS A 37 -5.67 2.02 -7.34
CA LYS A 37 -6.65 3.07 -7.01
C LYS A 37 -7.74 3.17 -8.09
N PRO A 38 -9.03 3.27 -7.72
CA PRO A 38 -10.11 3.44 -8.69
C PRO A 38 -9.95 4.77 -9.44
N ARG A 39 -10.22 4.75 -10.75
CA ARG A 39 -10.13 5.96 -11.59
C ARG A 39 -11.48 6.68 -11.70
N SER A 40 -12.56 6.02 -11.28
CA SER A 40 -13.92 6.53 -11.34
C SER A 40 -14.77 5.99 -10.19
N LYS A 41 -15.95 6.58 -9.97
CA LYS A 41 -16.94 6.04 -9.01
C LYS A 41 -17.41 4.63 -9.43
N ALA A 42 -17.54 4.38 -10.73
CA ALA A 42 -17.91 3.05 -11.24
C ALA A 42 -16.82 2.01 -10.95
N ASP A 43 -15.55 2.39 -11.11
CA ASP A 43 -14.40 1.54 -10.76
C ASP A 43 -14.41 1.22 -9.27
N ALA A 44 -14.61 2.23 -8.41
CA ALA A 44 -14.68 2.04 -6.96
C ALA A 44 -15.82 1.09 -6.57
N ALA A 45 -16.99 1.24 -7.18
CA ALA A 45 -18.12 0.34 -6.94
C ALA A 45 -17.83 -1.09 -7.42
N ALA A 46 -17.16 -1.27 -8.56
CA ALA A 46 -16.73 -2.59 -9.04
C ALA A 46 -15.70 -3.23 -8.11
N MET A 47 -14.75 -2.45 -7.60
CA MET A 47 -13.77 -2.88 -6.60
C MET A 47 -14.45 -3.32 -5.30
N LEU A 48 -15.39 -2.54 -4.77
CA LEU A 48 -16.12 -2.90 -3.55
C LEU A 48 -16.96 -4.17 -3.74
N ARG A 49 -17.64 -4.33 -4.89
CA ARG A 49 -18.35 -5.57 -5.23
C ARG A 49 -17.40 -6.77 -5.33
N LEU A 50 -16.17 -6.57 -5.81
CA LEU A 50 -15.17 -7.63 -5.86
C LEU A 50 -14.75 -8.09 -4.47
N LEU A 51 -14.74 -7.20 -3.46
CA LEU A 51 -14.31 -7.50 -2.10
C LEU A 51 -15.45 -7.99 -1.20
N ALA A 52 -16.71 -7.64 -1.50
CA ALA A 52 -17.88 -7.99 -0.70
C ALA A 52 -17.98 -9.52 -0.44
N GLY A 53 -18.20 -9.90 0.81
CA GLY A 53 -18.33 -11.29 1.24
C GLY A 53 -17.03 -12.13 1.15
N ARG A 54 -15.87 -11.48 1.00
CA ARG A 54 -14.60 -12.17 0.70
C ARG A 54 -13.44 -11.68 1.58
N SER A 55 -12.51 -12.59 1.84
CA SER A 55 -11.18 -12.27 2.37
C SER A 55 -10.23 -11.78 1.26
N HIS A 56 -9.36 -10.87 1.62
CA HIS A 56 -8.26 -10.36 0.79
C HIS A 56 -7.10 -9.94 1.70
N GLU A 57 -5.93 -9.74 1.11
CA GLU A 57 -4.72 -9.35 1.83
C GLU A 57 -4.50 -7.84 1.73
N VAL A 58 -4.14 -7.21 2.84
CA VAL A 58 -3.65 -5.85 2.90
C VAL A 58 -2.19 -5.90 3.30
N CYS A 59 -1.31 -5.50 2.39
CA CYS A 59 0.14 -5.55 2.56
C CYS A 59 0.66 -4.14 2.79
N THR A 60 1.33 -3.91 3.92
CA THR A 60 1.98 -2.63 4.24
C THR A 60 3.50 -2.81 4.30
N ALA A 61 4.21 -2.07 3.46
CA ALA A 61 5.66 -2.02 3.45
C ALA A 61 6.15 -0.75 4.17
N VAL A 62 7.22 -0.88 4.96
CA VAL A 62 7.85 0.25 5.66
C VAL A 62 9.33 0.32 5.29
N ALA A 63 9.81 1.51 4.94
CA ALA A 63 11.22 1.78 4.69
C ALA A 63 11.78 2.74 5.75
N LEU A 64 12.92 2.36 6.34
CA LEU A 64 13.66 3.18 7.30
C LEU A 64 15.02 3.56 6.71
N ILE A 65 15.23 4.84 6.44
CA ILE A 65 16.47 5.35 5.84
C ILE A 65 17.21 6.24 6.84
N THR A 66 18.45 5.88 7.12
CA THR A 66 19.41 6.71 7.86
C THR A 66 20.56 7.09 6.92
N PRO A 67 21.41 8.08 7.30
CA PRO A 67 22.61 8.38 6.54
C PRO A 67 23.55 7.18 6.31
N GLU A 68 23.46 6.14 7.15
CA GLU A 68 24.33 4.97 7.11
C GLU A 68 23.87 3.89 6.12
N ASN A 69 22.57 3.84 5.77
CA ASN A 69 21.99 2.76 4.96
C ASN A 69 21.33 3.26 3.65
N VAL A 70 21.62 4.49 3.22
CA VAL A 70 20.99 5.12 2.04
C VAL A 70 21.06 4.24 0.79
N THR A 71 22.15 3.47 0.62
CA THR A 71 22.39 2.60 -0.54
C THR A 71 21.69 1.24 -0.43
N SER A 72 21.39 0.77 0.79
CA SER A 72 20.78 -0.54 1.07
C SER A 72 19.75 -0.42 2.19
N VAL A 73 18.47 -0.30 1.80
CA VAL A 73 17.35 -0.10 2.73
C VAL A 73 16.57 -1.40 2.81
N ASP A 74 16.46 -1.95 4.02
CA ASP A 74 15.55 -3.05 4.30
C ASP A 74 14.11 -2.53 4.32
N VAL A 75 13.21 -3.28 3.68
CA VAL A 75 11.80 -2.93 3.57
C VAL A 75 10.97 -4.10 4.10
N PRO A 76 10.77 -4.19 5.43
CA PRO A 76 9.82 -5.15 5.99
C PRO A 76 8.42 -4.91 5.41
N VAL A 77 7.71 -6.02 5.20
CA VAL A 77 6.33 -6.03 4.73
C VAL A 77 5.50 -6.81 5.74
N GLU A 78 4.42 -6.21 6.20
CA GLU A 78 3.42 -6.85 7.04
C GLU A 78 2.15 -7.10 6.21
N THR A 79 1.62 -8.30 6.28
CA THR A 79 0.40 -8.71 5.57
C THR A 79 -0.70 -9.05 6.56
N THR A 80 -1.85 -8.42 6.38
CA THR A 80 -3.06 -8.65 7.19
C THR A 80 -4.17 -9.18 6.31
N GLU A 81 -4.82 -10.26 6.71
CA GLU A 81 -6.05 -10.75 6.06
C GLU A 81 -7.24 -9.93 6.55
N VAL A 82 -8.06 -9.45 5.62
CA VAL A 82 -9.25 -8.65 5.88
C VAL A 82 -10.44 -9.32 5.20
N GLU A 83 -11.49 -9.59 5.98
CA GLU A 83 -12.75 -10.15 5.49
C GLU A 83 -13.82 -9.07 5.45
N PHE A 84 -14.42 -8.85 4.28
CA PHE A 84 -15.57 -7.98 4.15
C PHE A 84 -16.86 -8.78 4.30
N GLY A 85 -17.83 -8.22 5.02
CA GLY A 85 -19.20 -8.73 5.00
C GLY A 85 -19.85 -8.56 3.64
N GLU A 86 -21.03 -9.17 3.50
CA GLU A 86 -21.93 -8.90 2.37
C GLU A 86 -22.27 -7.40 2.29
N MET A 87 -22.30 -6.86 1.07
CA MET A 87 -22.62 -5.46 0.82
C MET A 87 -23.72 -5.36 -0.24
N SER A 88 -24.79 -4.64 0.06
CA SER A 88 -25.83 -4.33 -0.93
C SER A 88 -25.37 -3.21 -1.88
N ASP A 89 -26.00 -3.12 -3.05
CA ASP A 89 -25.74 -2.02 -3.99
C ASP A 89 -26.01 -0.64 -3.38
N ASP A 90 -26.99 -0.52 -2.47
CA ASP A 90 -27.29 0.72 -1.75
C ASP A 90 -26.18 1.14 -0.77
N MET A 91 -25.42 0.17 -0.23
CA MET A 91 -24.26 0.46 0.61
C MET A 91 -23.04 0.89 -0.21
N ILE A 92 -22.94 0.44 -1.46
CA ILE A 92 -21.79 0.68 -2.34
C ILE A 92 -21.91 2.01 -3.11
N ASN A 93 -23.12 2.49 -3.40
CA ASN A 93 -23.37 3.64 -4.29
C ASN A 93 -23.76 4.93 -3.56
#